data_AF-A0A9P2ZPL5-F1
#
_entry.id   AF-A0A9P2ZPL5-F1
#
_cell.length_a   1.000
_cell.length_b   1.000
_cell.length_c   1.000
_cell.angle_alpha   90.00
_cell.angle_beta   90.00
_cell.angle_gamma   90.00
#
_symmetry.space_group_name_H-M   'P 1'
#
loop_
_entity.id
_entity.type
_entity.pdbx_description
1 polymer ?
#
loop_
_entity_poly.entity_id
_entity_poly.type
_entity_poly.pdbx_seq_one_letter_code
_entity_poly.pdbx_strand_id
1 'polypeptide(L)'
;MAIVEEVSEEEHTGQPGPRSAGELLRVVQELSKRLALPEDLLPSFLNEDKPGAAEPELRLKLRDLASAALEIYKDHAISVLRQIQSHVGTSAWGGMSLENQATVMLDVTHLYGSDPWTSQDIKRMIDGKHWCNWVTLTEELSLSMDRPAIALHLLTHPIRTWFANPHPMLNPETARAMARPAGGSDAMMDFQDAPSQPWKHAAAWGCHNVLRWSVSQLDAGQVEARIGVILPPTLTLMDDWEPPWRGRGVSVMESWVNQLDEITMKRMGMDRLLLNSLLHTLELHPSPPLPHVLPATLRLIERTTDGANKAEILAEVMQKAIVSGWTYAPSGPEGRGVLVEIAKEVEKMCDVLGTGIARWLKASPTIVPNLLSPLQYPPTPAVALHFKANVSALLYVMRTLRETTRVSRWRGQILDVLGRLWVHLVEREKEDRAVGGDRSDGDDSGFVAELKGLVRSIVVELEKQCPDMRNDELQRMVQLDEGVFGGLIRVSA
;
A
#
# COMPACT_ATOMS: atom_id res chain seq x y z
N MET A 1 -16.35 -8.27 -28.02
CA MET A 1 -15.52 -8.55 -29.21
C MET A 1 -14.30 -7.66 -29.08
N ALA A 2 -13.23 -8.17 -28.48
CA ALA A 2 -11.95 -7.47 -28.48
C ALA A 2 -11.36 -7.66 -29.88
N ILE A 3 -11.10 -6.57 -30.57
CA ILE A 3 -10.29 -6.59 -31.78
C ILE A 3 -8.88 -6.90 -31.29
N VAL A 4 -8.51 -8.18 -31.33
CA VAL A 4 -7.11 -8.60 -31.25
C VAL A 4 -6.51 -8.17 -32.58
N GLU A 5 -5.98 -6.95 -32.64
CA GLU A 5 -5.01 -6.65 -33.69
C GLU A 5 -3.87 -7.63 -33.49
N GLU A 6 -3.69 -8.53 -34.45
CA GLU A 6 -2.56 -9.44 -34.50
C GLU A 6 -1.30 -8.59 -34.42
N VAL A 7 -0.61 -8.65 -33.27
CA VAL A 7 0.74 -8.12 -33.13
C VAL A 7 1.61 -9.00 -34.02
N SER A 8 1.74 -8.62 -35.28
CA SER A 8 2.69 -9.21 -36.20
C SER A 8 4.06 -9.11 -35.56
N GLU A 9 4.70 -10.25 -35.31
CA GLU A 9 6.11 -10.34 -34.97
C GLU A 9 6.91 -9.76 -36.14
N GLU A 10 7.11 -8.44 -36.13
CA GLU A 10 8.07 -7.78 -37.02
C GLU A 10 9.46 -8.28 -36.60
N GLU A 11 9.91 -9.33 -37.29
CA GLU A 11 11.30 -9.77 -37.30
C GLU A 11 12.19 -8.54 -37.46
N HIS A 12 13.22 -8.44 -36.60
CA HIS A 12 14.26 -7.42 -36.64
C HIS A 12 15.07 -7.48 -37.94
N THR A 13 14.46 -7.13 -39.07
CA THR A 13 15.18 -6.79 -40.28
C THR A 13 15.88 -5.46 -40.00
N GLY A 14 17.21 -5.46 -40.03
CA GLY A 14 18.06 -4.33 -39.66
C GLY A 14 17.75 -3.05 -40.43
N GLN A 15 16.74 -2.31 -39.99
CA GLN A 15 16.49 -0.96 -40.48
C GLN A 15 17.72 -0.11 -40.14
N PRO A 16 18.27 0.62 -41.11
CA PRO A 16 19.37 1.53 -40.85
C PRO A 16 18.94 2.52 -39.77
N GLY A 17 19.74 2.65 -38.72
CA GLY A 17 19.44 3.56 -37.61
C GLY A 17 19.16 5.00 -38.09
N PRO A 18 18.39 5.78 -37.31
CA PRO A 18 17.96 7.11 -37.70
C PRO A 18 19.15 7.98 -38.09
N ARG A 19 19.08 8.61 -39.27
CA ARG A 19 20.20 9.33 -39.90
C ARG A 19 20.30 10.77 -39.43
N SER A 20 19.28 11.29 -38.75
CA SER A 20 19.23 12.66 -38.23
C SER A 20 18.56 12.73 -36.86
N ALA A 21 18.86 13.79 -36.09
CA ALA A 21 18.24 14.03 -34.79
C ALA A 21 16.71 14.22 -34.87
N GLY A 22 16.21 14.82 -35.95
CA GLY A 22 14.77 14.97 -36.17
C GLY A 22 14.06 13.65 -36.47
N GLU A 23 14.71 12.75 -37.21
CA GLU A 23 14.21 11.39 -37.45
C GLU A 23 14.21 10.57 -36.16
N LEU A 24 15.29 10.65 -35.37
CA LEU A 24 15.37 10.02 -34.05
C LEU A 24 14.25 10.52 -33.13
N LEU A 25 13.99 11.83 -33.09
CA LEU A 25 12.91 12.40 -32.27
C LEU A 25 11.56 11.82 -32.65
N ARG A 26 11.25 11.78 -33.96
CA ARG A 26 9.99 11.24 -34.45
C ARG A 26 9.82 9.77 -34.10
N VAL A 27 10.88 8.97 -34.28
CA VAL A 27 10.87 7.54 -33.93
C VAL A 27 10.63 7.36 -32.43
N VAL A 28 11.38 8.06 -31.58
CA VAL A 28 11.27 7.89 -30.13
C VAL A 28 9.94 8.42 -29.59
N GLN A 29 9.40 9.51 -30.13
CA GLN A 29 8.06 10.02 -29.78
C GLN A 29 6.94 9.05 -30.20
N GLU A 30 7.08 8.40 -31.36
CA GLU A 30 6.10 7.40 -31.78
C GLU A 30 6.16 6.16 -30.88
N LEU A 31 7.37 5.70 -30.54
CA LEU A 31 7.56 4.63 -29.58
C LEU A 31 7.00 5.00 -28.19
N SER A 32 7.24 6.22 -27.71
CA SER A 32 6.78 6.65 -26.38
C SER A 32 5.25 6.70 -26.30
N LYS A 33 4.57 7.16 -27.36
CA LYS A 33 3.10 7.14 -27.43
C LYS A 33 2.49 5.74 -27.37
N ARG A 34 3.21 4.71 -27.82
CA ARG A 34 2.77 3.30 -27.70
C ARG A 34 2.77 2.80 -26.25
N LEU A 35 3.38 3.54 -25.32
CA LEU A 35 3.29 3.28 -23.88
C LEU A 35 2.03 3.86 -23.23
N ALA A 36 1.16 4.55 -23.98
CA ALA A 36 -0.11 5.02 -23.44
C ALA A 36 -0.97 3.83 -23.02
N LEU A 37 -1.53 3.88 -21.81
CA LEU A 37 -2.43 2.84 -21.33
C LEU A 37 -3.73 2.87 -22.17
N PRO A 38 -4.16 1.74 -22.76
CA PRO A 38 -5.45 1.66 -23.44
C PRO A 38 -6.61 2.11 -22.54
N GLU A 39 -7.59 2.81 -23.11
CA GLU A 39 -8.71 3.39 -22.35
C GLU A 39 -9.54 2.35 -21.58
N ASP A 40 -9.60 1.13 -22.10
CA ASP A 40 -10.27 -0.02 -21.49
C ASP A 40 -9.49 -0.60 -20.30
N LEU A 41 -8.19 -0.32 -20.20
CA LEU A 41 -7.32 -0.72 -19.09
C LEU A 41 -7.12 0.41 -18.06
N LEU A 42 -7.56 1.63 -18.37
CA LEU A 42 -7.62 2.69 -17.36
C LEU A 42 -8.54 2.23 -16.21
N PRO A 43 -8.07 2.31 -14.95
CA PRO A 43 -8.86 1.93 -13.80
C PRO A 43 -10.29 2.45 -13.85
N SER A 44 -11.24 1.65 -13.40
CA SER A 44 -12.65 2.01 -13.40
C SER A 44 -12.96 3.29 -12.61
N PHE A 45 -12.13 3.66 -11.62
CA PHE A 45 -12.25 4.94 -10.89
C PHE A 45 -11.75 6.16 -11.69
N LEU A 46 -11.05 5.96 -12.81
CA LEU A 46 -10.75 7.00 -13.81
C LEU A 46 -11.81 7.05 -14.93
N ASN A 47 -12.69 6.06 -14.98
CA ASN A 47 -13.76 5.88 -15.97
C ASN A 47 -15.12 5.99 -15.26
N GLU A 48 -15.40 7.14 -14.62
CA GLU A 48 -16.61 7.35 -13.79
C GLU A 48 -17.96 7.33 -14.57
N ASP A 49 -17.96 7.13 -15.88
CA ASP A 49 -19.17 7.23 -16.72
C ASP A 49 -19.92 5.92 -17.02
N LYS A 50 -19.65 4.80 -16.34
CA LYS A 50 -20.41 3.54 -16.58
C LYS A 50 -21.31 3.12 -15.41
N PRO A 51 -22.56 3.62 -15.36
CA PRO A 51 -23.58 3.10 -14.48
C PRO A 51 -24.04 1.73 -14.99
N GLY A 52 -23.79 0.68 -14.20
CA GLY A 52 -24.21 -0.67 -14.52
C GLY A 52 -23.36 -1.71 -13.82
N ALA A 53 -23.65 -1.95 -12.54
CA ALA A 53 -23.01 -3.01 -11.78
C ALA A 53 -23.35 -4.37 -12.40
N ALA A 54 -22.41 -4.93 -13.17
CA ALA A 54 -22.47 -6.31 -13.63
C ALA A 54 -22.55 -7.28 -12.43
N GLU A 55 -23.24 -8.40 -12.63
CA GLU A 55 -23.38 -9.50 -11.66
C GLU A 55 -22.01 -10.00 -11.15
N PRO A 56 -21.92 -10.54 -9.91
CA PRO A 56 -20.65 -10.96 -9.30
C PRO A 56 -19.83 -11.94 -10.14
N GLU A 57 -20.47 -12.86 -10.86
CA GLU A 57 -19.79 -13.82 -11.73
C GLU A 57 -19.21 -13.17 -12.99
N LEU A 58 -19.91 -12.16 -13.55
CA LEU A 58 -19.41 -11.40 -14.68
C LEU A 58 -18.23 -10.52 -14.26
N ARG A 59 -18.22 -9.99 -13.03
CA ARG A 59 -17.08 -9.26 -12.46
C ARG A 59 -15.83 -10.12 -12.33
N LEU A 60 -15.97 -11.39 -11.94
CA LEU A 60 -14.82 -12.29 -11.85
C LEU A 60 -14.22 -12.57 -13.23
N LYS A 61 -15.05 -12.89 -14.22
CA LYS A 61 -14.60 -13.09 -15.61
C LYS A 61 -13.98 -11.83 -16.22
N LEU A 62 -14.57 -10.66 -15.95
CA LEU A 62 -14.02 -9.38 -16.39
C LEU A 62 -12.68 -9.07 -15.71
N ARG A 63 -12.50 -9.46 -14.44
CA ARG A 63 -11.24 -9.32 -13.72
C ARG A 63 -10.15 -10.22 -14.30
N ASP A 64 -10.47 -11.46 -14.65
CA ASP A 64 -9.50 -12.39 -15.25
C ASP A 64 -9.08 -11.93 -16.65
N LEU A 65 -10.04 -11.46 -17.46
CA LEU A 65 -9.77 -10.87 -18.77
C LEU A 65 -8.93 -9.59 -18.67
N ALA A 66 -9.25 -8.70 -17.71
CA ALA A 66 -8.47 -7.51 -17.45
C ALA A 66 -7.05 -7.86 -16.99
N SER A 67 -6.89 -8.90 -16.16
CA SER A 67 -5.58 -9.37 -15.73
C SER A 67 -4.74 -9.88 -16.90
N ALA A 68 -5.32 -10.68 -17.80
CA ALA A 68 -4.61 -11.16 -18.98
C ALA A 68 -4.21 -10.01 -19.93
N ALA A 69 -5.12 -9.05 -20.15
CA ALA A 69 -4.83 -7.87 -20.97
C ALA A 69 -3.72 -6.99 -20.35
N LEU A 70 -3.69 -6.85 -19.02
CA LEU A 70 -2.63 -6.15 -18.31
C LEU A 70 -1.26 -6.83 -18.46
N GLU A 71 -1.19 -8.17 -18.43
CA GLU A 71 0.08 -8.87 -18.66
C GLU A 71 0.57 -8.72 -20.10
N ILE A 72 -0.32 -8.83 -21.10
CA ILE A 72 0.01 -8.56 -22.51
C ILE A 72 0.53 -7.14 -22.68
N TYR A 73 -0.14 -6.16 -22.04
CA TYR A 73 0.30 -4.77 -22.05
C TYR A 73 1.68 -4.59 -21.42
N LYS A 74 1.97 -5.25 -20.28
CA LYS A 74 3.30 -5.16 -19.63
C LYS A 74 4.40 -5.70 -20.53
N ASP A 75 4.18 -6.84 -21.18
CA ASP A 75 5.13 -7.43 -22.13
C ASP A 75 5.36 -6.49 -23.32
N HIS A 76 4.30 -5.89 -23.84
CA HIS A 76 4.37 -4.86 -24.88
C HIS A 76 5.19 -3.65 -24.43
N ALA A 77 4.88 -3.08 -23.26
CA ALA A 77 5.57 -1.93 -22.70
C ALA A 77 7.06 -2.23 -22.49
N ILE A 78 7.43 -3.43 -22.01
CA ILE A 78 8.83 -3.86 -21.89
C ILE A 78 9.51 -3.86 -23.26
N SER A 79 8.87 -4.42 -24.29
CA SER A 79 9.43 -4.42 -25.66
C SER A 79 9.67 -3.01 -26.19
N VAL A 80 8.68 -2.13 -26.05
CA VAL A 80 8.78 -0.72 -26.47
C VAL A 80 9.85 0.03 -25.68
N LEU A 81 9.94 -0.17 -24.37
CA LEU A 81 10.98 0.44 -23.53
C LEU A 81 12.39 -0.01 -23.94
N ARG A 82 12.58 -1.26 -24.38
CA ARG A 82 13.88 -1.73 -24.91
C ARG A 82 14.24 -0.99 -26.19
N GLN A 83 13.27 -0.77 -27.07
CA GLN A 83 13.47 -0.02 -28.31
C GLN A 83 13.84 1.45 -28.00
N ILE A 84 13.08 2.12 -27.13
CA ILE A 84 13.40 3.49 -26.67
C ILE A 84 14.80 3.54 -26.06
N GLN A 85 15.15 2.59 -25.20
CA GLN A 85 16.47 2.54 -24.56
C GLN A 85 17.61 2.43 -25.59
N SER A 86 17.42 1.70 -26.69
CA SER A 86 18.43 1.60 -27.76
C SER A 86 18.72 2.96 -28.44
N HIS A 87 17.79 3.91 -28.33
CA HIS A 87 17.87 5.24 -28.92
C HIS A 87 18.36 6.32 -27.94
N VAL A 88 17.97 6.22 -26.67
CA VAL A 88 18.25 7.20 -25.60
C VAL A 88 19.74 7.25 -25.20
N GLY A 89 20.55 6.26 -25.60
CA GLY A 89 22.01 6.25 -25.38
C GLY A 89 22.86 6.92 -26.49
N THR A 90 22.23 7.45 -27.53
CA THR A 90 22.96 7.98 -28.71
C THR A 90 23.36 9.44 -28.53
N SER A 91 24.44 9.87 -29.22
CA SER A 91 24.85 11.29 -29.24
C SER A 91 23.75 12.21 -29.81
N ALA A 92 22.96 11.69 -30.76
CA ALA A 92 21.83 12.41 -31.33
C ALA A 92 20.72 12.68 -30.30
N TRP A 93 20.52 11.77 -29.32
CA TRP A 93 19.61 12.01 -28.20
C TRP A 93 20.14 13.12 -27.27
N GLY A 94 21.42 13.07 -26.91
CA GLY A 94 22.06 14.10 -26.09
C GLY A 94 22.02 15.51 -26.71
N GLY A 95 21.94 15.60 -28.05
CA GLY A 95 21.76 16.86 -28.78
C GLY A 95 20.32 17.37 -28.88
N MET A 96 19.32 16.64 -28.38
CA MET A 96 17.93 17.09 -28.37
C MET A 96 17.69 18.20 -27.34
N SER A 97 16.66 19.02 -27.59
CA SER A 97 16.20 19.98 -26.58
C SER A 97 15.65 19.27 -25.34
N LEU A 98 15.78 19.91 -24.19
CA LEU A 98 15.24 19.41 -22.92
C LEU A 98 13.73 19.12 -22.99
N GLU A 99 12.96 19.97 -23.68
CA GLU A 99 11.51 19.81 -23.87
C GLU A 99 11.16 18.52 -24.63
N ASN A 100 11.92 18.23 -25.68
CA ASN A 100 11.75 17.01 -26.48
C ASN A 100 12.10 15.75 -25.67
N GLN A 101 13.21 15.80 -24.92
CA GLN A 101 13.59 14.71 -24.02
C GLN A 101 12.51 14.51 -22.94
N ALA A 102 12.01 15.60 -22.35
CA ALA A 102 10.99 15.55 -21.31
C ALA A 102 9.65 15.02 -21.82
N THR A 103 9.25 15.32 -23.07
CA THR A 103 8.02 14.79 -23.67
C THR A 103 8.06 13.27 -23.78
N VAL A 104 9.17 12.70 -24.26
CA VAL A 104 9.35 11.24 -24.31
C VAL A 104 9.39 10.65 -22.89
N MET A 105 10.11 11.31 -21.97
CA MET A 105 10.23 10.83 -20.60
C MET A 105 8.90 10.91 -19.83
N LEU A 106 8.00 11.82 -20.19
CA LEU A 106 6.67 11.89 -19.61
C LEU A 106 5.91 10.57 -19.82
N ASP A 107 5.83 10.10 -21.07
CA ASP A 107 5.18 8.83 -21.43
C ASP A 107 5.81 7.63 -20.71
N VAL A 108 7.14 7.60 -20.65
CA VAL A 108 7.90 6.54 -19.95
C VAL A 108 7.61 6.54 -18.44
N THR A 109 7.57 7.71 -17.82
CA THR A 109 7.50 7.84 -16.36
C THR A 109 6.11 7.61 -15.79
N HIS A 110 5.05 7.61 -16.62
CA HIS A 110 3.73 7.13 -16.23
C HIS A 110 3.74 5.66 -15.74
N LEU A 111 4.73 4.88 -16.19
CA LEU A 111 4.94 3.49 -15.80
C LEU A 111 5.85 3.32 -14.56
N TYR A 112 6.37 4.42 -13.99
CA TYR A 112 7.26 4.40 -12.84
C TYR A 112 6.51 4.19 -11.51
N GLY A 113 6.04 2.97 -11.27
CA GLY A 113 5.19 2.73 -10.10
C GLY A 113 5.01 1.26 -9.74
N SER A 114 3.96 1.03 -8.95
CA SER A 114 3.48 -0.29 -8.54
C SER A 114 1.99 -0.45 -8.85
N ASP A 115 1.49 0.30 -9.83
CA ASP A 115 0.11 0.19 -10.31
C ASP A 115 -0.07 -1.13 -11.10
N PRO A 116 -1.33 -1.58 -11.32
CA PRO A 116 -1.60 -2.85 -12.00
C PRO A 116 -1.01 -2.98 -13.42
N TRP A 117 -0.77 -1.86 -14.11
CA TRP A 117 -0.17 -1.80 -15.45
C TRP A 117 1.35 -1.68 -15.46
N THR A 118 2.01 -1.68 -14.29
CA THR A 118 3.47 -1.68 -14.19
C THR A 118 3.99 -3.05 -13.78
N SER A 119 5.30 -3.25 -13.89
CA SER A 119 6.00 -4.40 -13.32
C SER A 119 7.33 -3.96 -12.73
N GLN A 120 7.90 -4.81 -11.87
CA GLN A 120 9.23 -4.55 -11.32
C GLN A 120 10.30 -4.48 -12.43
N ASP A 121 10.10 -5.18 -13.54
CA ASP A 121 11.01 -5.14 -14.69
C ASP A 121 10.89 -3.83 -15.46
N ILE A 122 9.67 -3.34 -15.70
CA ILE A 122 9.44 -2.00 -16.25
C ILE A 122 10.11 -0.94 -15.37
N LYS A 123 9.89 -1.01 -14.05
CA LYS A 123 10.51 -0.07 -13.12
C LYS A 123 12.04 -0.14 -13.18
N ARG A 124 12.64 -1.34 -13.18
CA ARG A 124 14.10 -1.53 -13.31
C ARG A 124 14.65 -0.95 -14.61
N MET A 125 13.88 -1.04 -15.70
CA MET A 125 14.28 -0.46 -16.99
C MET A 125 14.29 1.07 -16.97
N ILE A 126 13.29 1.68 -16.31
CA ILE A 126 13.19 3.14 -16.15
C ILE A 126 14.25 3.66 -15.17
N ASP A 127 14.41 3.00 -14.02
CA ASP A 127 15.44 3.30 -13.03
C ASP A 127 16.85 3.15 -13.60
N GLY A 128 16.98 2.21 -14.54
CA GLY A 128 18.19 1.64 -15.10
C GLY A 128 19.45 2.47 -14.95
N LYS A 129 20.25 2.11 -13.93
CA LYS A 129 21.73 2.12 -13.99
C LYS A 129 22.27 1.38 -15.24
N HIS A 130 21.40 0.63 -15.95
CA HIS A 130 21.63 0.01 -17.24
C HIS A 130 21.55 0.94 -18.47
N TRP A 131 21.03 2.16 -18.34
CA TRP A 131 21.15 3.14 -19.43
C TRP A 131 22.61 3.53 -19.68
N CYS A 132 23.46 3.40 -18.66
CA CYS A 132 24.90 3.69 -18.75
C CYS A 132 25.76 2.43 -18.99
N ASN A 133 25.29 1.24 -18.61
CA ASN A 133 26.14 0.04 -18.51
C ASN A 133 26.33 -0.78 -19.80
N TRP A 134 25.80 -0.35 -20.95
CA TRP A 134 26.11 -0.98 -22.25
C TRP A 134 27.26 -0.30 -23.01
N VAL A 135 27.88 0.73 -22.42
CA VAL A 135 29.10 1.36 -22.95
C VAL A 135 30.20 1.28 -21.91
N THR A 136 30.78 0.09 -21.75
CA THR A 136 31.95 -0.13 -20.88
C THR A 136 33.27 0.31 -21.53
N LEU A 137 33.25 1.22 -22.52
CA LEU A 137 34.45 1.48 -23.34
C LEU A 137 34.86 2.93 -23.59
N THR A 138 34.12 3.96 -23.18
CA THR A 138 34.62 5.35 -23.29
C THR A 138 34.00 6.28 -22.25
N GLU A 139 34.82 6.91 -21.41
CA GLU A 139 34.44 7.97 -20.45
C GLU A 139 33.70 9.15 -21.12
N GLU A 140 33.79 9.31 -22.44
CA GLU A 140 33.19 10.40 -23.21
C GLU A 140 31.66 10.29 -23.43
N LEU A 141 31.02 9.14 -23.15
CA LEU A 141 29.57 8.93 -23.37
C LEU A 141 28.70 9.08 -22.11
N SER A 142 29.27 9.54 -20.99
CA SER A 142 28.54 9.86 -19.74
C SER A 142 27.55 11.04 -19.86
N LEU A 143 27.34 11.56 -21.07
CA LEU A 143 26.51 12.73 -21.40
C LEU A 143 25.04 12.40 -21.73
N SER A 144 24.61 11.13 -21.66
CA SER A 144 23.41 10.73 -22.42
C SER A 144 22.07 11.24 -21.87
N MET A 145 21.94 11.64 -20.60
CA MET A 145 20.71 12.30 -20.15
C MET A 145 20.83 13.04 -18.81
N ASP A 146 20.51 14.34 -18.79
CA ASP A 146 20.39 15.13 -17.55
C ASP A 146 19.04 14.85 -16.88
N ARG A 147 18.99 13.72 -16.16
CA ARG A 147 17.81 13.27 -15.40
C ARG A 147 17.26 14.34 -14.45
N PRO A 148 18.09 15.02 -13.63
CA PRO A 148 17.62 16.14 -12.80
C PRO A 148 16.96 17.27 -13.60
N ALA A 149 17.54 17.68 -14.74
CA ALA A 149 16.94 18.73 -15.56
C ALA A 149 15.59 18.31 -16.15
N ILE A 150 15.47 17.07 -16.62
CA ILE A 150 14.20 16.52 -17.12
C ILE A 150 13.17 16.46 -16.00
N ALA A 151 13.54 15.91 -14.84
CA ALA A 151 12.66 15.86 -13.67
C ALA A 151 12.16 17.25 -13.26
N LEU A 152 13.04 18.25 -13.25
CA LEU A 152 12.65 19.63 -12.96
C LEU A 152 11.68 20.19 -14.03
N HIS A 153 11.91 19.88 -15.30
CA HIS A 153 10.99 20.26 -16.38
C HIS A 153 9.61 19.64 -16.17
N LEU A 154 9.54 18.34 -15.85
CA LEU A 154 8.28 17.63 -15.58
C LEU A 154 7.54 18.19 -14.35
N LEU A 155 8.26 18.53 -13.27
CA LEU A 155 7.67 19.14 -12.08
C LEU A 155 7.07 20.53 -12.36
N THR A 156 7.71 21.30 -13.25
CA THR A 156 7.34 22.71 -13.48
C THR A 156 6.33 22.92 -14.60
N HIS A 157 6.16 21.94 -15.49
CA HIS A 157 5.24 22.00 -16.63
C HIS A 157 4.04 21.03 -16.44
N PRO A 158 4.09 19.73 -16.79
CA PRO A 158 2.91 18.86 -16.75
C PRO A 158 2.35 18.69 -15.33
N ILE A 159 3.19 18.42 -14.33
CA ILE A 159 2.74 18.24 -12.94
C ILE A 159 2.06 19.52 -12.44
N ARG A 160 2.68 20.69 -12.66
CA ARG A 160 2.10 21.96 -12.24
C ARG A 160 0.75 22.21 -12.89
N THR A 161 0.59 21.86 -14.16
CA THR A 161 -0.69 21.99 -14.87
C THR A 161 -1.75 21.03 -14.34
N TRP A 162 -1.38 19.77 -14.08
CA TRP A 162 -2.32 18.79 -13.54
C TRP A 162 -2.78 19.10 -12.12
N PHE A 163 -1.93 19.76 -11.32
CA PHE A 163 -2.20 20.16 -9.94
C PHE A 163 -2.26 21.69 -9.76
N ALA A 164 -2.86 22.38 -10.73
CA ALA A 164 -2.92 23.85 -10.73
C ALA A 164 -3.78 24.42 -9.58
N ASN A 165 -4.70 23.63 -9.03
CA ASN A 165 -5.54 24.03 -7.89
C ASN A 165 -4.72 23.94 -6.58
N PRO A 166 -4.42 25.07 -5.92
CA PRO A 166 -3.61 25.05 -4.71
C PRO A 166 -4.36 24.36 -3.56
N HIS A 167 -3.63 23.54 -2.81
CA HIS A 167 -4.19 22.85 -1.64
C HIS A 167 -4.59 23.86 -0.54
N PRO A 168 -5.80 23.79 0.05
CA PRO A 168 -6.28 24.77 1.02
C PRO A 168 -5.42 24.92 2.27
N MET A 169 -4.65 23.90 2.66
CA MET A 169 -3.75 23.95 3.83
C MET A 169 -2.36 24.52 3.53
N LEU A 170 -2.11 24.99 2.31
CA LEU A 170 -0.85 25.60 1.91
C LEU A 170 -1.04 27.06 1.52
N ASN A 171 -0.05 27.87 1.86
CA ASN A 171 0.05 29.21 1.32
C ASN A 171 0.43 29.15 -0.18
N PRO A 172 -0.36 29.73 -1.11
CA PRO A 172 -0.11 29.58 -2.55
C PRO A 172 1.23 30.12 -3.05
N GLU A 173 1.80 31.12 -2.38
CA GLU A 173 3.06 31.76 -2.79
C GLU A 173 4.29 31.08 -2.19
N THR A 174 4.19 30.63 -0.93
CA THR A 174 5.33 30.14 -0.15
C THR A 174 5.32 28.62 0.05
N ALA A 175 4.20 27.96 -0.27
CA ALA A 175 3.93 26.55 0.03
C ALA A 175 4.13 26.16 1.51
N ARG A 176 4.10 27.16 2.42
CA ARG A 176 4.17 26.90 3.86
C ARG A 176 2.84 26.39 4.37
N ALA A 177 2.91 25.48 5.35
CA ALA A 177 1.74 24.99 6.05
C ALA A 177 0.98 26.14 6.72
N MET A 178 -0.35 26.13 6.58
CA MET A 178 -1.23 27.10 7.24
C MET A 178 -1.94 26.47 8.43
N ALA A 179 -2.22 27.29 9.45
CA ALA A 179 -2.95 26.84 10.62
C ALA A 179 -4.46 26.64 10.35
N ARG A 180 -4.99 27.25 9.29
CA ARG A 180 -6.38 27.16 8.86
C ARG A 180 -6.44 27.09 7.32
N PRO A 181 -7.44 26.42 6.74
CA PRO A 181 -7.60 26.39 5.30
C PRO A 181 -7.79 27.80 4.72
N ALA A 182 -7.14 28.10 3.59
CA ALA A 182 -7.44 29.28 2.80
C ALA A 182 -8.80 29.10 2.13
N GLY A 183 -9.72 30.04 2.35
CA GLY A 183 -11.10 29.98 1.84
C GLY A 183 -12.15 29.63 2.90
N GLY A 184 -11.76 29.33 4.14
CA GLY A 184 -12.70 29.06 5.24
C GLY A 184 -12.88 27.57 5.56
N SER A 185 -13.91 27.22 6.33
CA SER A 185 -14.17 25.83 6.75
C SER A 185 -14.49 24.91 5.57
N ASP A 186 -15.13 25.47 4.54
CA ASP A 186 -15.69 24.70 3.43
C ASP A 186 -14.70 24.59 2.26
N ALA A 187 -13.53 25.24 2.37
CA ALA A 187 -12.51 25.25 1.33
C ALA A 187 -12.01 23.85 0.96
N MET A 188 -12.02 22.90 1.90
CA MET A 188 -11.67 21.51 1.59
C MET A 188 -12.76 20.79 0.79
N MET A 189 -14.03 21.12 1.02
CA MET A 189 -15.14 20.58 0.21
C MET A 189 -15.06 21.16 -1.19
N ASP A 190 -14.91 22.48 -1.33
CA ASP A 190 -14.76 23.15 -2.63
C ASP A 190 -13.55 22.63 -3.43
N PHE A 191 -12.46 22.31 -2.72
CA PHE A 191 -11.26 21.71 -3.31
C PHE A 191 -11.50 20.31 -3.87
N GLN A 192 -12.37 19.54 -3.23
CA GLN A 192 -12.76 18.19 -3.67
C GLN A 192 -13.82 18.24 -4.78
N ASP A 193 -14.74 19.22 -4.73
CA ASP A 193 -15.85 19.41 -5.67
C ASP A 193 -15.43 20.15 -6.98
N ALA A 194 -14.17 20.57 -7.08
CA ALA A 194 -13.68 21.36 -8.21
C ALA A 194 -13.97 20.66 -9.55
N PRO A 195 -14.72 21.28 -10.50
CA PRO A 195 -15.31 20.64 -11.69
C PRO A 195 -14.33 20.19 -12.79
N SER A 196 -13.07 19.93 -12.46
CA SER A 196 -12.18 19.02 -13.20
C SER A 196 -10.87 18.97 -12.43
N GLN A 197 -10.73 18.06 -11.48
CA GLN A 197 -9.41 17.70 -10.93
C GLN A 197 -8.58 17.17 -12.11
N PRO A 198 -7.67 17.97 -12.73
CA PRO A 198 -7.13 17.64 -14.06
C PRO A 198 -6.26 16.39 -14.00
N TRP A 199 -5.61 16.18 -12.85
CA TRP A 199 -4.83 15.00 -12.52
C TRP A 199 -5.63 13.69 -12.45
N LYS A 200 -6.97 13.73 -12.35
CA LYS A 200 -7.85 12.56 -12.45
C LYS A 200 -8.31 12.26 -13.88
N HIS A 201 -7.97 13.09 -14.86
CA HIS A 201 -8.36 12.83 -16.25
C HIS A 201 -7.51 11.73 -16.87
N ALA A 202 -8.05 11.05 -17.89
CA ALA A 202 -7.31 10.05 -18.66
C ALA A 202 -5.97 10.58 -19.20
N ALA A 203 -5.90 11.86 -19.59
CA ALA A 203 -4.66 12.49 -20.05
C ALA A 203 -3.57 12.65 -18.96
N ALA A 204 -3.92 12.48 -17.68
CA ALA A 204 -3.01 12.55 -16.55
C ALA A 204 -2.88 11.20 -15.82
N TRP A 205 -3.26 10.09 -16.46
CA TRP A 205 -3.11 8.73 -15.93
C TRP A 205 -1.70 8.54 -15.36
N GLY A 206 -1.51 7.94 -14.19
CA GLY A 206 -0.15 7.75 -13.65
C GLY A 206 0.62 9.04 -13.30
N CYS A 207 -0.03 10.20 -13.16
CA CYS A 207 0.64 11.45 -12.76
C CYS A 207 1.43 11.34 -11.45
N HIS A 208 0.97 10.50 -10.51
CA HIS A 208 1.68 10.21 -9.27
C HIS A 208 3.01 9.47 -9.51
N ASN A 209 3.10 8.63 -10.55
CA ASN A 209 4.33 7.96 -10.95
C ASN A 209 5.33 8.96 -11.54
N VAL A 210 4.85 9.88 -12.38
CA VAL A 210 5.65 10.99 -12.93
C VAL A 210 6.21 11.86 -11.80
N LEU A 211 5.37 12.23 -10.83
CA LEU A 211 5.77 13.00 -9.66
C LEU A 211 6.82 12.25 -8.82
N ARG A 212 6.56 10.98 -8.50
CA ARG A 212 7.48 10.12 -7.74
C ARG A 212 8.82 9.95 -8.44
N TRP A 213 8.81 9.72 -9.76
CA TRP A 213 10.02 9.60 -10.56
C TRP A 213 10.83 10.88 -10.51
N SER A 214 10.18 12.00 -10.82
CA SER A 214 10.83 13.30 -10.90
C SER A 214 11.52 13.64 -9.58
N VAL A 215 10.81 13.46 -8.47
CA VAL A 215 11.36 13.64 -7.12
C VAL A 215 12.55 12.72 -6.84
N SER A 216 12.51 11.46 -7.29
CA SER A 216 13.62 10.51 -7.08
C SER A 216 14.87 10.80 -7.89
N GLN A 217 14.80 11.70 -8.88
CA GLN A 217 15.97 12.16 -9.64
C GLN A 217 16.64 13.40 -9.03
N LEU A 218 16.04 14.00 -8.00
CA LEU A 218 16.57 15.18 -7.32
C LEU A 218 17.40 14.77 -6.10
N ASP A 219 18.42 15.57 -5.78
CA ASP A 219 19.10 15.49 -4.50
C ASP A 219 18.35 16.25 -3.38
N ALA A 220 18.79 16.08 -2.14
CA ALA A 220 18.18 16.71 -0.97
C ALA A 220 18.06 18.24 -1.05
N GLY A 221 19.09 18.92 -1.57
CA GLY A 221 19.09 20.38 -1.70
C GLY A 221 18.14 20.84 -2.81
N GLN A 222 18.06 20.08 -3.90
CA GLN A 222 17.10 20.31 -4.98
C GLN A 222 15.66 20.07 -4.53
N VAL A 223 15.39 19.03 -3.73
CA VAL A 223 14.07 18.77 -3.14
C VAL A 223 13.66 19.91 -2.22
N GLU A 224 14.54 20.36 -1.31
CA GLU A 224 14.25 21.51 -0.44
C GLU A 224 13.95 22.78 -1.26
N ALA A 225 14.77 23.08 -2.26
CA ALA A 225 14.60 24.27 -3.11
C ALA A 225 13.34 24.24 -4.00
N ARG A 226 12.77 23.06 -4.22
CA ARG A 226 11.59 22.83 -5.08
C ARG A 226 10.39 22.30 -4.31
N ILE A 227 10.43 22.32 -2.99
CA ILE A 227 9.36 21.80 -2.14
C ILE A 227 8.01 22.45 -2.46
N GLY A 228 8.01 23.72 -2.88
CA GLY A 228 6.79 24.44 -3.25
C GLY A 228 6.06 23.92 -4.51
N VAL A 229 6.71 23.10 -5.34
CA VAL A 229 6.06 22.38 -6.45
C VAL A 229 5.85 20.90 -6.17
N ILE A 230 6.48 20.35 -5.12
CA ILE A 230 6.40 18.93 -4.74
C ILE A 230 5.32 18.68 -3.68
N LEU A 231 5.26 19.53 -2.65
CA LEU A 231 4.37 19.36 -1.52
C LEU A 231 2.88 19.52 -1.91
N PRO A 232 2.45 20.55 -2.68
CA PRO A 232 1.04 20.69 -3.05
C PRO A 232 0.44 19.47 -3.76
N PRO A 233 1.05 18.89 -4.82
CA PRO A 233 0.48 17.72 -5.46
C PRO A 233 0.55 16.48 -4.57
N THR A 234 1.57 16.36 -3.70
CA THR A 234 1.63 15.27 -2.71
C THR A 234 0.44 15.33 -1.74
N LEU A 235 0.15 16.50 -1.17
CA LEU A 235 -0.98 16.69 -0.25
C LEU A 235 -2.33 16.52 -0.94
N THR A 236 -2.46 17.04 -2.17
CA THR A 236 -3.66 16.84 -2.99
C THR A 236 -4.01 15.36 -3.12
N LEU A 237 -3.02 14.51 -3.35
CA LEU A 237 -3.21 13.07 -3.42
C LEU A 237 -3.51 12.46 -2.04
N MET A 238 -2.81 12.90 -0.98
CA MET A 238 -2.97 12.36 0.39
C MET A 238 -4.30 12.71 1.05
N ASP A 239 -4.91 13.84 0.69
CA ASP A 239 -6.16 14.35 1.26
C ASP A 239 -7.37 14.11 0.31
N ASP A 240 -7.18 13.32 -0.74
CA ASP A 240 -8.26 12.93 -1.65
C ASP A 240 -9.27 12.00 -0.95
N TRP A 241 -10.55 12.11 -1.31
CA TRP A 241 -11.60 11.30 -0.72
C TRP A 241 -11.48 9.81 -1.11
N GLU A 242 -10.95 9.50 -2.30
CA GLU A 242 -10.80 8.13 -2.77
C GLU A 242 -9.55 7.46 -2.17
N PRO A 243 -9.68 6.28 -1.55
CA PRO A 243 -8.54 5.58 -0.95
C PRO A 243 -7.33 5.33 -1.86
N PRO A 244 -7.49 4.92 -3.15
CA PRO A 244 -6.33 4.65 -4.01
C PRO A 244 -5.41 5.86 -4.18
N TRP A 245 -5.97 7.07 -4.26
CA TRP A 245 -5.19 8.30 -4.40
C TRP A 245 -4.44 8.63 -3.12
N ARG A 246 -5.06 8.46 -1.95
CA ARG A 246 -4.37 8.61 -0.67
C ARG A 246 -3.17 7.66 -0.56
N GLY A 247 -3.36 6.40 -0.94
CA GLY A 247 -2.29 5.42 -0.99
C GLY A 247 -1.12 5.84 -1.91
N ARG A 248 -1.43 6.40 -3.08
CA ARG A 248 -0.42 6.94 -4.02
C ARG A 248 0.26 8.18 -3.47
N GLY A 249 -0.49 9.10 -2.86
CA GLY A 249 0.03 10.30 -2.20
C GLY A 249 1.05 9.96 -1.12
N VAL A 250 0.74 8.97 -0.27
CA VAL A 250 1.69 8.45 0.72
C VAL A 250 2.94 7.87 0.04
N SER A 251 2.78 7.11 -1.04
CA SER A 251 3.93 6.56 -1.79
C SER A 251 4.84 7.63 -2.41
N VAL A 252 4.26 8.76 -2.84
CA VAL A 252 5.00 9.94 -3.30
C VAL A 252 5.69 10.64 -2.13
N MET A 253 4.99 10.86 -1.02
CA MET A 253 5.56 11.46 0.19
C MET A 253 6.83 10.72 0.61
N GLU A 254 6.80 9.39 0.62
CA GLU A 254 7.95 8.57 1.00
C GLU A 254 9.17 8.74 0.09
N SER A 255 9.01 9.18 -1.17
CA SER A 255 10.14 9.35 -2.09
C SER A 255 10.95 10.63 -1.83
N TRP A 256 10.38 11.64 -1.18
CA TRP A 256 11.11 12.87 -0.83
C TRP A 256 11.27 13.11 0.67
N VAL A 257 10.37 12.62 1.52
CA VAL A 257 10.38 12.99 2.94
C VAL A 257 11.70 12.61 3.61
N ASN A 258 12.33 11.52 3.18
CA ASN A 258 13.62 11.04 3.69
C ASN A 258 14.83 11.85 3.20
N GLN A 259 14.64 12.70 2.20
CA GLN A 259 15.68 13.59 1.68
C GLN A 259 15.76 14.90 2.47
N LEU A 260 14.71 15.27 3.20
CA LEU A 260 14.68 16.47 4.03
C LEU A 260 15.16 16.18 5.45
N ASP A 261 15.94 17.09 6.02
CA ASP A 261 16.32 17.00 7.43
C ASP A 261 15.15 17.41 8.36
N GLU A 262 15.23 16.96 9.60
CA GLU A 262 14.21 17.22 10.63
C GLU A 262 13.98 18.71 10.89
N ILE A 263 15.05 19.51 10.89
CA ILE A 263 14.99 20.94 11.20
C ILE A 263 14.22 21.65 10.09
N THR A 264 14.49 21.31 8.83
CA THR A 264 13.78 21.86 7.68
C THR A 264 12.29 21.49 7.69
N MET A 265 11.96 20.23 7.98
CA MET A 265 10.56 19.79 8.09
C MET A 265 9.79 20.58 9.16
N LYS A 266 10.37 20.74 10.36
CA LYS A 266 9.77 21.49 11.47
C LYS A 266 9.66 22.99 11.16
N ARG A 267 10.71 23.59 10.59
CA ARG A 267 10.74 25.02 10.22
C ARG A 267 9.65 25.38 9.22
N MET A 268 9.30 24.46 8.33
CA MET A 268 8.24 24.64 7.34
C MET A 268 6.85 24.22 7.82
N GLY A 269 6.74 23.61 9.01
CA GLY A 269 5.50 23.03 9.53
C GLY A 269 5.01 21.80 8.76
N MET A 270 5.89 21.14 8.00
CA MET A 270 5.53 19.98 7.18
C MET A 270 5.35 18.72 8.02
N ASP A 271 6.08 18.61 9.13
CA ASP A 271 5.98 17.50 10.09
C ASP A 271 4.52 17.32 10.56
N ARG A 272 3.91 18.39 11.06
CA ARG A 272 2.52 18.38 11.54
C ARG A 272 1.52 18.23 10.40
N LEU A 273 1.76 18.91 9.28
CA LEU A 273 0.86 18.87 8.13
C LEU A 273 0.74 17.46 7.56
N LEU A 274 1.87 16.80 7.28
CA LEU A 274 1.91 15.44 6.75
C LEU A 274 1.35 14.43 7.77
N LEU A 275 1.68 14.60 9.05
CA LEU A 275 1.17 13.73 10.11
C LEU A 275 -0.36 13.82 10.21
N ASN A 276 -0.95 15.01 10.11
CA ASN A 276 -2.40 15.18 10.12
C ASN A 276 -3.08 14.48 8.94
N SER A 277 -2.56 14.62 7.72
CA SER A 277 -3.07 13.92 6.53
C SER A 277 -2.97 12.40 6.66
N LEU A 278 -1.85 11.89 7.20
CA LEU A 278 -1.68 10.46 7.46
C LEU A 278 -2.64 9.92 8.54
N LEU A 279 -2.80 10.65 9.65
CA LEU A 279 -3.73 10.29 10.71
C LEU A 279 -5.17 10.29 10.21
N HIS A 280 -5.55 11.28 9.41
CA HIS A 280 -6.87 11.32 8.77
C HIS A 280 -7.08 10.10 7.86
N THR A 281 -6.06 9.73 7.07
CA THR A 281 -6.14 8.54 6.22
C THR A 281 -6.37 7.25 7.02
N LEU A 282 -5.68 7.10 8.15
CA LEU A 282 -5.84 5.95 9.05
C LEU A 282 -7.22 5.91 9.72
N GLU A 283 -7.75 7.06 10.13
CA GLU A 283 -9.05 7.20 10.79
C GLU A 283 -10.24 6.88 9.86
N LEU A 284 -10.06 7.02 8.55
CA LEU A 284 -11.10 6.73 7.57
C LEU A 284 -11.28 5.23 7.26
N HIS A 285 -10.36 4.36 7.71
CA HIS A 285 -10.42 2.91 7.54
C HIS A 285 -10.87 2.45 6.13
N PRO A 286 -10.10 2.80 5.08
CA PRO A 286 -10.53 2.62 3.70
C PRO A 286 -10.78 1.16 3.34
N SER A 287 -11.74 0.94 2.44
CA SER A 287 -11.95 -0.32 1.72
C SER A 287 -11.72 -0.06 0.22
N PRO A 288 -10.68 -0.65 -0.41
CA PRO A 288 -9.71 -1.60 0.15
C PRO A 288 -8.72 -0.94 1.15
N PRO A 289 -8.16 -1.71 2.12
CA PRO A 289 -7.19 -1.20 3.08
C PRO A 289 -5.87 -0.72 2.43
N LEU A 290 -5.20 0.22 3.10
CA LEU A 290 -3.92 0.80 2.65
C LEU A 290 -2.77 0.40 3.61
N PRO A 291 -2.20 -0.81 3.50
CA PRO A 291 -1.30 -1.41 4.50
C PRO A 291 0.03 -0.68 4.71
N HIS A 292 0.40 0.21 3.77
CA HIS A 292 1.64 0.99 3.80
C HIS A 292 1.51 2.33 4.53
N VAL A 293 0.29 2.80 4.82
CA VAL A 293 0.06 4.10 5.48
C VAL A 293 0.58 4.09 6.91
N LEU A 294 0.20 3.12 7.73
CA LEU A 294 0.67 3.05 9.12
C LEU A 294 2.21 2.98 9.21
N PRO A 295 2.93 2.11 8.46
CA PRO A 295 4.39 2.15 8.42
C PRO A 295 4.98 3.52 8.06
N ALA A 296 4.38 4.24 7.09
CA ALA A 296 4.84 5.57 6.71
C ALA A 296 4.61 6.59 7.84
N THR A 297 3.47 6.53 8.53
CA THR A 297 3.16 7.33 9.72
C THR A 297 4.17 7.11 10.84
N LEU A 298 4.48 5.85 11.15
CA LEU A 298 5.43 5.49 12.21
C LEU A 298 6.85 5.97 11.87
N ARG A 299 7.27 5.86 10.60
CA ARG A 299 8.56 6.40 10.13
C ARG A 299 8.63 7.93 10.26
N LEU A 300 7.54 8.64 9.94
CA LEU A 300 7.50 10.09 10.11
C LEU A 300 7.62 10.47 11.59
N ILE A 301 6.83 9.84 12.46
CA ILE A 301 6.86 10.08 13.92
C ILE A 301 8.27 9.84 14.48
N GLU A 302 8.91 8.74 14.12
CA GLU A 302 10.28 8.42 14.56
C GLU A 302 11.28 9.52 14.21
N ARG A 303 11.10 10.17 13.05
CA ARG A 303 12.01 11.19 12.55
C ARG A 303 11.72 12.59 13.06
N THR A 304 10.48 12.89 13.44
CA THR A 304 10.07 14.26 13.78
C THR A 304 9.75 14.47 15.25
N THR A 305 9.64 13.39 16.04
CA THR A 305 9.14 13.48 17.42
C THR A 305 9.95 12.66 18.40
N ASP A 306 10.26 13.25 19.54
CA ASP A 306 11.01 12.66 20.64
C ASP A 306 10.22 12.63 21.96
N GLY A 307 10.72 11.84 22.91
CA GLY A 307 10.28 11.84 24.31
C GLY A 307 8.77 11.64 24.54
N ALA A 308 8.20 12.47 25.41
CA ALA A 308 6.80 12.37 25.82
C ALA A 308 5.80 12.65 24.69
N ASN A 309 6.13 13.60 23.80
CA ASN A 309 5.29 13.94 22.65
C ASN A 309 5.12 12.72 21.73
N LYS A 310 6.17 11.92 21.56
CA LYS A 310 6.12 10.70 20.74
C LYS A 310 5.12 9.70 21.31
N ALA A 311 5.11 9.50 22.63
CA ALA A 311 4.18 8.57 23.28
C ALA A 311 2.71 9.02 23.13
N GLU A 312 2.44 10.33 23.18
CA GLU A 312 1.10 10.88 22.97
C GLU A 312 0.63 10.71 21.52
N ILE A 313 1.49 11.01 20.54
CA ILE A 313 1.16 10.83 19.12
C ILE A 313 0.95 9.34 18.80
N LEU A 314 1.79 8.43 19.31
CA LEU A 314 1.59 7.00 19.12
C LEU A 314 0.28 6.51 19.78
N ALA A 315 -0.13 7.13 20.89
CA ALA A 315 -1.42 6.83 21.50
C ALA A 315 -2.59 7.32 20.64
N GLU A 316 -2.44 8.48 19.99
CA GLU A 316 -3.40 8.98 19.00
C GLU A 316 -3.46 8.05 17.77
N VAL A 317 -2.33 7.56 17.26
CA VAL A 317 -2.29 6.57 16.18
C VAL A 317 -3.06 5.31 16.57
N MET A 318 -2.83 4.76 17.77
CA MET A 318 -3.63 3.61 18.24
C MET A 318 -5.12 3.91 18.26
N GLN A 319 -5.51 5.10 18.74
CA GLN A 319 -6.91 5.47 18.83
C GLN A 319 -7.57 5.62 17.45
N LYS A 320 -6.89 6.30 16.52
CA LYS A 320 -7.41 6.58 15.17
C LYS A 320 -7.31 5.37 14.25
N ALA A 321 -6.17 4.68 14.18
CA ALA A 321 -5.94 3.59 13.24
C ALA A 321 -6.55 2.24 13.68
N ILE A 322 -6.54 1.94 14.97
CA ILE A 322 -6.92 0.61 15.48
C ILE A 322 -8.28 0.65 16.15
N VAL A 323 -8.40 1.48 17.18
CA VAL A 323 -9.58 1.48 18.06
C VAL A 323 -10.83 1.97 17.33
N SER A 324 -10.71 3.06 16.57
CA SER A 324 -11.81 3.58 15.75
C SER A 324 -12.17 2.58 14.65
N GLY A 325 -11.19 1.86 14.11
CA GLY A 325 -11.42 0.88 13.05
C GLY A 325 -12.25 -0.31 13.50
N TRP A 326 -12.01 -0.83 14.70
CA TRP A 326 -12.90 -1.85 15.28
C TRP A 326 -14.32 -1.36 15.54
N THR A 327 -14.48 -0.07 15.81
CA THR A 327 -15.78 0.54 16.12
C THR A 327 -16.59 0.83 14.87
N TYR A 328 -15.93 1.28 13.80
CA TYR A 328 -16.58 1.86 12.61
C TYR A 328 -16.36 1.06 11.32
N ALA A 329 -15.62 -0.07 11.35
CA ALA A 329 -15.49 -0.91 10.17
C ALA A 329 -16.88 -1.31 9.62
N PRO A 330 -17.10 -1.22 8.29
CA PRO A 330 -18.39 -1.54 7.71
C PRO A 330 -18.78 -3.00 7.94
N SER A 331 -20.08 -3.30 7.91
CA SER A 331 -20.53 -4.69 7.99
C SER A 331 -20.25 -5.44 6.68
N GLY A 332 -20.12 -6.77 6.76
CA GLY A 332 -19.99 -7.62 5.57
C GLY A 332 -18.54 -7.86 5.11
N PRO A 333 -18.35 -8.30 3.84
CA PRO A 333 -17.03 -8.68 3.33
C PRO A 333 -16.02 -7.53 3.27
N GLU A 334 -16.48 -6.31 2.97
CA GLU A 334 -15.63 -5.13 2.83
C GLU A 334 -14.97 -4.76 4.17
N GLY A 335 -15.75 -4.61 5.23
CA GLY A 335 -15.18 -4.30 6.54
C GLY A 335 -14.43 -5.47 7.16
N ARG A 336 -14.67 -6.71 6.72
CA ARG A 336 -13.80 -7.85 7.09
C ARG A 336 -12.38 -7.66 6.56
N GLY A 337 -12.21 -7.15 5.34
CA GLY A 337 -10.89 -6.80 4.81
C GLY A 337 -10.19 -5.75 5.65
N VAL A 338 -10.93 -4.73 6.09
CA VAL A 338 -10.45 -3.69 7.01
C VAL A 338 -10.02 -4.27 8.35
N LEU A 339 -10.85 -5.11 8.99
CA LEU A 339 -10.54 -5.74 10.28
C LEU A 339 -9.33 -6.67 10.21
N VAL A 340 -9.15 -7.40 9.10
CA VAL A 340 -7.95 -8.20 8.84
C VAL A 340 -6.70 -7.32 8.85
N GLU A 341 -6.73 -6.16 8.18
CA GLU A 341 -5.58 -5.27 8.15
C GLU A 341 -5.33 -4.64 9.52
N ILE A 342 -6.37 -4.20 10.24
CA ILE A 342 -6.26 -3.67 11.60
C ILE A 342 -5.58 -4.70 12.53
N ALA A 343 -5.93 -5.98 12.44
CA ALA A 343 -5.27 -7.02 13.24
C ALA A 343 -3.76 -7.11 12.95
N LYS A 344 -3.33 -7.00 11.68
CA LYS A 344 -1.90 -6.94 11.33
C LYS A 344 -1.24 -5.65 11.80
N GLU A 345 -1.97 -4.54 11.76
CA GLU A 345 -1.49 -3.25 12.26
C GLU A 345 -1.28 -3.27 13.79
N VAL A 346 -2.07 -4.03 14.54
CA VAL A 346 -1.82 -4.27 15.98
C VAL A 346 -0.45 -4.90 16.20
N GLU A 347 -0.02 -5.84 15.35
CA GLU A 347 1.33 -6.44 15.46
C GLU A 347 2.42 -5.38 15.27
N LYS A 348 2.30 -4.54 14.23
CA LYS A 348 3.22 -3.40 13.99
C LYS A 348 3.25 -2.44 15.19
N MET A 349 2.10 -2.17 15.79
CA MET A 349 2.01 -1.29 16.96
C MET A 349 2.61 -1.91 18.21
N CYS A 350 2.59 -3.24 18.35
CA CYS A 350 3.31 -3.93 19.41
C CYS A 350 4.83 -3.75 19.29
N ASP A 351 5.37 -3.76 18.06
CA ASP A 351 6.80 -3.51 17.83
C ASP A 351 7.24 -2.12 18.29
N VAL A 352 6.39 -1.12 18.03
CA VAL A 352 6.72 0.28 18.33
C VAL A 352 6.45 0.63 19.80
N LEU A 353 5.32 0.18 20.35
CA LEU A 353 4.92 0.51 21.73
C LEU A 353 5.55 -0.40 22.78
N GLY A 354 5.98 -1.60 22.40
CA GLY A 354 6.42 -2.65 23.32
C GLY A 354 5.40 -2.87 24.43
N THR A 355 5.84 -2.85 25.68
CA THR A 355 4.97 -3.03 26.85
C THR A 355 3.94 -1.90 27.05
N GLY A 356 4.11 -0.75 26.38
CA GLY A 356 3.15 0.35 26.36
C GLY A 356 1.79 -0.03 25.80
N ILE A 357 1.72 -1.07 24.95
CA ILE A 357 0.46 -1.61 24.42
C ILE A 357 -0.51 -2.07 25.53
N ALA A 358 0.01 -2.34 26.73
CA ALA A 358 -0.78 -2.69 27.91
C ALA A 358 -1.83 -1.63 28.29
N ARG A 359 -1.68 -0.37 27.87
CA ARG A 359 -2.67 0.70 28.09
C ARG A 359 -4.04 0.35 27.48
N TRP A 360 -4.04 -0.30 26.32
CA TRP A 360 -5.24 -0.71 25.59
C TRP A 360 -5.74 -2.11 25.98
N LEU A 361 -5.14 -2.74 27.00
CA LEU A 361 -5.74 -3.90 27.66
C LEU A 361 -6.83 -3.52 28.66
N LYS A 362 -6.93 -2.26 29.12
CA LYS A 362 -7.94 -1.85 30.12
C LYS A 362 -8.90 -0.77 29.60
N ALA A 363 -8.43 0.11 28.71
CA ALA A 363 -9.25 1.16 28.13
C ALA A 363 -10.21 0.55 27.10
N SER A 364 -11.51 0.81 27.23
CA SER A 364 -12.50 0.45 26.21
C SER A 364 -12.41 1.43 25.03
N PRO A 365 -12.41 0.95 23.76
CA PRO A 365 -12.35 -0.44 23.30
C PRO A 365 -11.00 -1.13 23.61
N THR A 366 -11.08 -2.36 24.16
CA THR A 366 -9.89 -3.13 24.56
C THR A 366 -9.43 -4.06 23.43
N ILE A 367 -8.12 -4.25 23.29
CA ILE A 367 -7.54 -5.08 22.21
C ILE A 367 -8.06 -6.53 22.27
N VAL A 368 -8.03 -7.15 23.45
CA VAL A 368 -8.34 -8.58 23.59
C VAL A 368 -9.78 -8.91 23.19
N PRO A 369 -10.84 -8.24 23.71
CA PRO A 369 -12.21 -8.50 23.27
C PRO A 369 -12.45 -8.29 21.79
N ASN A 370 -11.84 -7.27 21.16
CA ASN A 370 -12.01 -7.04 19.73
C ASN A 370 -11.37 -8.15 18.87
N LEU A 371 -10.21 -8.65 19.28
CA LEU A 371 -9.57 -9.79 18.61
C LEU A 371 -10.35 -11.10 18.84
N LEU A 372 -10.92 -11.30 20.03
CA LEU A 372 -11.69 -12.51 20.37
C LEU A 372 -13.10 -12.51 19.78
N SER A 373 -13.75 -11.36 19.63
CA SER A 373 -15.17 -11.26 19.29
C SER A 373 -15.55 -12.06 18.02
N PRO A 374 -14.81 -11.95 16.90
CA PRO A 374 -15.11 -12.70 15.68
C PRO A 374 -14.92 -14.22 15.82
N LEU A 375 -14.08 -14.67 16.76
CA LEU A 375 -13.72 -16.08 16.92
C LEU A 375 -14.81 -16.91 17.63
N GLN A 376 -15.87 -16.26 18.12
CA GLN A 376 -17.00 -16.91 18.77
C GLN A 376 -17.94 -17.61 17.77
N TYR A 377 -17.81 -17.33 16.48
CA TYR A 377 -18.63 -17.90 15.42
C TYR A 377 -17.93 -19.12 14.77
N PRO A 378 -18.68 -20.05 14.17
CA PRO A 378 -18.09 -21.17 13.45
C PRO A 378 -17.13 -20.71 12.34
N PRO A 379 -15.92 -21.28 12.24
CA PRO A 379 -14.98 -20.96 11.18
C PRO A 379 -15.54 -21.42 9.84
N THR A 380 -15.57 -20.52 8.87
CA THR A 380 -15.93 -20.79 7.46
C THR A 380 -14.79 -20.30 6.56
N PRO A 381 -14.65 -20.80 5.31
CA PRO A 381 -13.60 -20.36 4.41
C PRO A 381 -13.63 -18.85 4.18
N ALA A 382 -14.82 -18.26 4.16
CA ALA A 382 -15.00 -16.82 3.99
C ALA A 382 -14.40 -15.99 5.15
N VAL A 383 -14.37 -16.50 6.39
CA VAL A 383 -13.81 -15.79 7.57
C VAL A 383 -12.38 -16.24 7.91
N ALA A 384 -11.83 -17.19 7.18
CA ALA A 384 -10.57 -17.85 7.49
C ALA A 384 -9.41 -16.85 7.74
N LEU A 385 -9.23 -15.91 6.80
CA LEU A 385 -8.19 -14.89 6.89
C LEU A 385 -8.38 -13.97 8.11
N HIS A 386 -9.62 -13.65 8.46
CA HIS A 386 -9.92 -12.81 9.63
C HIS A 386 -9.60 -13.55 10.93
N PHE A 387 -9.95 -14.83 11.02
CA PHE A 387 -9.64 -15.64 12.20
C PHE A 387 -8.14 -15.78 12.39
N LYS A 388 -7.41 -16.11 11.31
CA LYS A 388 -5.95 -16.19 11.31
C LYS A 388 -5.31 -14.89 11.77
N ALA A 389 -5.71 -13.76 11.20
CA ALA A 389 -5.17 -12.45 11.56
C ALA A 389 -5.42 -12.12 13.04
N ASN A 390 -6.62 -12.38 13.56
CA ASN A 390 -6.95 -12.10 14.96
C ASN A 390 -6.18 -12.98 15.95
N VAL A 391 -6.07 -14.27 15.66
CA VAL A 391 -5.32 -15.21 16.52
C VAL A 391 -3.82 -14.88 16.47
N SER A 392 -3.28 -14.53 15.29
CA SER A 392 -1.89 -14.06 15.15
C SER A 392 -1.64 -12.79 15.97
N ALA A 393 -2.49 -11.77 15.81
CA ALA A 393 -2.37 -10.52 16.53
C ALA A 393 -2.49 -10.72 18.05
N LEU A 394 -3.41 -11.59 18.49
CA LEU A 394 -3.57 -11.91 19.91
C LEU A 394 -2.30 -12.57 20.47
N LEU A 395 -1.75 -13.56 19.77
CA LEU A 395 -0.48 -14.19 20.14
C LEU A 395 0.66 -13.16 20.21
N TYR A 396 0.72 -12.22 19.28
CA TYR A 396 1.72 -11.18 19.22
C TYR A 396 1.63 -10.22 20.42
N VAL A 397 0.41 -9.75 20.73
CA VAL A 397 0.12 -8.93 21.91
C VAL A 397 0.53 -9.65 23.19
N MET A 398 0.21 -10.94 23.31
CA MET A 398 0.58 -11.72 24.48
C MET A 398 2.09 -11.84 24.64
N ARG A 399 2.83 -12.15 23.57
CA ARG A 399 4.29 -12.24 23.59
C ARG A 399 4.92 -10.91 23.97
N THR A 400 4.42 -9.81 23.41
CA THR A 400 4.87 -8.44 23.71
C THR A 400 4.68 -8.08 25.18
N LEU A 401 3.63 -8.63 25.81
CA LEU A 401 3.27 -8.35 27.19
C LEU A 401 3.73 -9.41 28.20
N ARG A 402 4.54 -10.38 27.77
CA ARG A 402 4.97 -11.53 28.59
C ARG A 402 5.46 -11.13 29.98
N GLU A 403 6.36 -10.15 30.04
CA GLU A 403 6.99 -9.70 31.29
C GLU A 403 6.05 -8.91 32.21
N THR A 404 4.88 -8.48 31.71
CA THR A 404 3.98 -7.61 32.47
C THR A 404 2.99 -8.39 33.33
N THR A 405 2.79 -9.68 33.09
CA THR A 405 1.73 -10.54 33.68
C THR A 405 0.29 -10.03 33.49
N ARG A 406 0.07 -8.97 32.70
CA ARG A 406 -1.25 -8.31 32.57
C ARG A 406 -2.27 -9.10 31.75
N VAL A 407 -1.78 -9.99 30.89
CA VAL A 407 -2.62 -10.90 30.10
C VAL A 407 -3.36 -11.90 31.00
N SER A 408 -2.82 -12.23 32.19
CA SER A 408 -3.43 -13.17 33.13
C SER A 408 -4.88 -12.86 33.48
N ARG A 409 -5.24 -11.57 33.55
CA ARG A 409 -6.63 -11.12 33.80
C ARG A 409 -7.60 -11.56 32.71
N TRP A 410 -7.12 -11.71 31.48
CA TRP A 410 -7.90 -12.08 30.31
C TRP A 410 -7.90 -13.58 30.05
N ARG A 411 -7.14 -14.38 30.82
CA ARG A 411 -6.92 -15.80 30.56
C ARG A 411 -8.23 -16.60 30.43
N GLY A 412 -9.20 -16.34 31.31
CA GLY A 412 -10.48 -17.05 31.28
C GLY A 412 -11.28 -16.78 30.01
N GLN A 413 -11.32 -15.52 29.56
CA GLN A 413 -12.02 -15.16 28.31
C GLN A 413 -11.29 -15.70 27.08
N ILE A 414 -9.96 -15.62 27.06
CA ILE A 414 -9.15 -16.18 25.97
C ILE A 414 -9.38 -17.69 25.88
N LEU A 415 -9.30 -18.42 26.99
CA LEU A 415 -9.53 -19.87 27.02
C LEU A 415 -10.95 -20.28 26.63
N ASP A 416 -11.99 -19.56 27.08
CA ASP A 416 -13.39 -19.86 26.70
C ASP A 416 -13.59 -19.74 25.18
N VAL A 417 -13.18 -18.62 24.58
CA VAL A 417 -13.35 -18.38 23.14
C VAL A 417 -12.49 -19.34 22.32
N LEU A 418 -11.21 -19.52 22.67
CA LEU A 418 -10.32 -20.44 21.96
C LEU A 418 -10.71 -21.90 22.14
N GLY A 419 -11.28 -22.26 23.29
CA GLY A 419 -11.83 -23.59 23.55
C GLY A 419 -12.99 -23.89 22.60
N ARG A 420 -13.95 -22.98 22.45
CA ARG A 420 -15.06 -23.13 21.49
C ARG A 420 -14.57 -23.19 20.05
N LEU A 421 -13.66 -22.30 19.67
CA LEU A 421 -13.03 -22.32 18.34
C LEU A 421 -12.34 -23.67 18.08
N TRP A 422 -11.62 -24.19 19.07
CA TRP A 422 -10.95 -25.49 18.97
C TRP A 422 -11.94 -26.64 18.72
N VAL A 423 -13.07 -26.67 19.45
CA VAL A 423 -14.13 -27.67 19.24
C VAL A 423 -14.62 -27.62 17.79
N HIS A 424 -14.97 -26.43 17.28
CA HIS A 424 -15.42 -26.28 15.90
C HIS A 424 -14.39 -26.74 14.87
N LEU A 425 -13.10 -26.49 15.11
CA LEU A 425 -12.03 -26.96 14.22
C LEU A 425 -11.87 -28.49 14.25
N VAL A 426 -12.04 -29.12 15.41
CA VAL A 426 -12.00 -30.59 15.53
C VAL A 426 -13.22 -31.24 14.88
N GLU A 427 -14.40 -30.66 15.02
CA GLU A 427 -15.63 -31.14 14.37
C GLU A 427 -15.50 -31.11 12.84
N ARG A 428 -15.05 -29.97 12.29
CA ARG A 428 -14.84 -29.81 10.85
C ARG A 428 -13.82 -30.80 10.28
N GLU A 429 -12.71 -31.02 10.99
CA GLU A 429 -11.69 -32.01 10.60
C GLU A 429 -12.25 -33.45 10.56
N LYS A 430 -13.21 -33.78 11.44
CA LYS A 430 -13.89 -35.10 11.41
C LYS A 430 -14.85 -35.21 10.24
N GLU A 431 -15.59 -34.14 9.93
CA GLU A 431 -16.49 -34.07 8.78
C GLU A 431 -15.72 -34.25 7.45
N ASP A 432 -14.61 -33.53 7.28
CA ASP A 432 -13.76 -33.61 6.09
C ASP A 432 -13.21 -35.04 5.87
N ARG A 433 -12.87 -35.74 6.96
CA ARG A 433 -12.42 -37.14 6.92
C ARG A 433 -13.55 -38.12 6.58
N ALA A 434 -14.77 -37.85 7.05
CA ALA A 434 -15.92 -38.73 6.84
C ALA A 434 -16.45 -38.67 5.39
N VAL A 435 -16.30 -37.51 4.71
CA VAL A 435 -16.79 -37.30 3.34
C VAL A 435 -15.86 -37.92 2.26
N GLY A 436 -14.68 -38.43 2.64
CA GLY A 436 -13.83 -39.21 1.74
C GLY A 436 -13.10 -38.37 0.68
N GLY A 437 -12.30 -37.41 1.13
CA GLY A 437 -10.96 -37.05 0.59
C GLY A 437 -10.75 -36.62 -0.87
N ASP A 438 -11.68 -36.80 -1.81
CA ASP A 438 -11.39 -36.64 -3.25
C ASP A 438 -12.05 -35.41 -3.90
N ARG A 439 -12.70 -34.54 -3.12
CA ARG A 439 -13.46 -33.38 -3.64
C ARG A 439 -13.31 -32.04 -2.90
N SER A 440 -12.45 -31.90 -1.89
CA SER A 440 -12.20 -30.57 -1.34
C SER A 440 -11.03 -29.94 -2.08
N ASP A 441 -11.28 -28.85 -2.80
CA ASP A 441 -10.27 -27.88 -3.20
C ASP A 441 -9.27 -27.68 -2.04
N GLY A 442 -7.99 -27.89 -2.28
CA GLY A 442 -6.94 -28.10 -1.25
C GLY A 442 -6.66 -26.94 -0.28
N ASP A 443 -7.52 -25.94 -0.19
CA ASP A 443 -7.36 -24.74 0.62
C ASP A 443 -7.92 -24.89 2.06
N ASP A 444 -9.06 -25.60 2.24
CA ASP A 444 -9.78 -25.63 3.52
C ASP A 444 -9.07 -26.48 4.59
N SER A 445 -8.48 -27.61 4.21
CA SER A 445 -7.71 -28.46 5.15
C SER A 445 -6.44 -27.78 5.67
N GLY A 446 -5.80 -26.94 4.83
CA GLY A 446 -4.61 -26.19 5.19
C GLY A 446 -4.93 -25.11 6.23
N PHE A 447 -6.03 -24.40 6.03
CA PHE A 447 -6.52 -23.38 6.96
C PHE A 447 -6.81 -23.94 8.36
N VAL A 448 -7.54 -25.05 8.46
CA VAL A 448 -7.89 -25.66 9.77
C VAL A 448 -6.63 -26.05 10.55
N ALA A 449 -5.66 -26.68 9.89
CA ALA A 449 -4.40 -27.08 10.51
C ALA A 449 -3.59 -25.87 11.01
N GLU A 450 -3.50 -24.81 10.19
CA GLU A 450 -2.80 -23.58 10.56
C GLU A 450 -3.44 -22.90 11.78
N LEU A 451 -4.76 -22.75 11.78
CA LEU A 451 -5.48 -22.11 12.88
C LEU A 451 -5.34 -22.91 14.18
N LYS A 452 -5.41 -24.25 14.12
CA LYS A 452 -5.12 -25.12 15.28
C LYS A 452 -3.70 -24.90 15.81
N GLY A 453 -2.71 -24.74 14.93
CA GLY A 453 -1.33 -24.44 15.31
C GLY A 453 -1.19 -23.11 16.06
N LEU A 454 -1.87 -22.06 15.60
CA LEU A 454 -1.90 -20.75 16.25
C LEU A 454 -2.61 -20.81 17.61
N VAL A 455 -3.77 -21.48 17.69
CA VAL A 455 -4.52 -21.65 18.95
C VAL A 455 -3.68 -22.37 20.01
N ARG A 456 -2.98 -23.45 19.63
CA ARG A 456 -2.03 -24.12 20.53
C ARG A 456 -0.92 -23.19 20.99
N SER A 457 -0.37 -22.40 20.07
CA SER A 457 0.70 -21.45 20.40
C SER A 457 0.26 -20.41 21.42
N ILE A 458 -1.01 -19.96 21.36
CA ILE A 458 -1.61 -19.10 22.38
C ILE A 458 -1.74 -19.82 23.71
N VAL A 459 -2.25 -21.06 23.75
CA VAL A 459 -2.38 -21.81 25.01
C VAL A 459 -1.02 -22.02 25.67
N VAL A 460 0.01 -22.38 24.90
CA VAL A 460 1.39 -22.50 25.40
C VAL A 460 1.92 -21.17 25.93
N GLU A 461 1.65 -20.05 25.24
CA GLU A 461 2.06 -18.73 25.70
C GLU A 461 1.30 -18.30 26.97
N LEU A 462 0.01 -18.59 27.08
CA LEU A 462 -0.77 -18.37 28.30
C LEU A 462 -0.22 -19.17 29.46
N GLU A 463 0.13 -20.44 29.24
CA GLU A 463 0.70 -21.31 30.26
C GLU A 463 2.03 -20.79 30.79
N LYS A 464 2.91 -20.30 29.89
CA LYS A 464 4.17 -19.66 30.29
C LYS A 464 3.95 -18.44 31.18
N GLN A 465 2.91 -17.66 30.90
CA GLN A 465 2.59 -16.45 31.66
C GLN A 465 1.76 -16.73 32.92
N CYS A 466 1.06 -17.86 32.98
CA CYS A 466 0.18 -18.29 34.06
C CYS A 466 0.38 -19.80 34.34
N PRO A 467 1.47 -20.22 35.01
CA PRO A 467 1.78 -21.64 35.19
C PRO A 467 0.69 -22.42 35.96
N ASP A 468 -0.02 -21.75 36.88
CA ASP A 468 -1.13 -22.33 37.64
C ASP A 468 -2.25 -22.87 36.75
N MET A 469 -2.38 -22.33 35.53
CA MET A 469 -3.40 -22.69 34.55
C MET A 469 -3.31 -24.15 34.09
N ARG A 470 -2.10 -24.74 34.12
CA ARG A 470 -1.88 -26.15 33.74
C ARG A 470 -2.65 -27.09 34.67
N ASN A 471 -2.59 -26.84 35.97
CA ASN A 471 -3.11 -27.75 36.99
C ASN A 471 -4.60 -27.52 37.31
N ASP A 472 -5.20 -26.46 36.77
CA ASP A 472 -6.61 -26.15 37.00
C ASP A 472 -7.40 -26.09 35.70
N GLU A 473 -7.37 -24.96 34.97
CA GLU A 473 -8.22 -24.75 33.79
C GLU A 473 -7.94 -25.76 32.66
N LEU A 474 -6.67 -26.01 32.32
CA LEU A 474 -6.32 -26.95 31.24
C LEU A 474 -6.65 -28.40 31.60
N GLN A 475 -6.39 -28.81 32.84
CA GLN A 475 -6.71 -30.16 33.29
C GLN A 475 -8.24 -30.39 33.28
N ARG A 476 -9.05 -29.41 33.70
CA ARG A 476 -10.50 -29.48 33.60
C ARG A 476 -10.98 -29.63 32.15
N MET A 477 -10.39 -28.92 31.19
CA MET A 477 -10.73 -29.08 29.77
C MET A 477 -10.47 -30.50 29.25
N VAL A 478 -9.34 -31.12 29.61
CA VAL A 478 -9.06 -32.52 29.24
C VAL A 478 -10.04 -33.49 29.90
N GLN A 479 -10.40 -33.25 31.17
CA GLN A 479 -11.36 -34.08 31.88
C GLN A 479 -12.77 -34.01 31.29
N LEU A 480 -13.14 -32.90 30.65
CA LEU A 480 -14.42 -32.78 29.94
C LEU A 480 -14.47 -33.70 28.71
N ASP A 481 -13.43 -33.67 27.88
CA ASP A 481 -13.29 -34.56 26.72
C ASP A 481 -11.82 -34.67 26.28
N GLU A 482 -11.16 -35.79 26.61
CA GLU A 482 -9.77 -36.03 26.24
C GLU A 482 -9.60 -36.15 24.72
N GLY A 483 -10.59 -36.70 24.02
CA GLY A 483 -10.56 -36.89 22.57
C GLY A 483 -10.58 -35.56 21.80
N VAL A 484 -11.26 -34.54 22.35
CA VAL A 484 -11.34 -33.21 21.76
C VAL A 484 -10.19 -32.31 22.23
N PHE A 485 -9.98 -32.17 23.54
CA PHE A 485 -9.02 -31.21 24.09
C PHE A 485 -7.61 -31.76 24.27
N GLY A 486 -7.39 -33.07 24.18
CA GLY A 486 -6.05 -33.67 24.30
C GLY A 486 -5.06 -33.11 23.27
N GLY A 487 -5.52 -32.82 22.05
CA GLY A 487 -4.69 -32.21 21.00
C GLY A 487 -4.37 -30.72 21.20
N LEU A 488 -5.07 -30.02 22.12
CA LEU A 488 -4.83 -28.61 22.42
C LEU A 488 -3.64 -28.43 23.38
N ILE A 489 -3.49 -29.38 24.32
CA ILE A 489 -2.54 -29.28 25.44
C ILE A 489 -1.26 -30.10 25.18
N ARG A 490 -1.31 -31.13 24.33
CA ARG A 490 -0.13 -31.92 23.95
C ARG A 490 0.77 -31.12 23.00
N VAL A 491 1.54 -30.18 23.54
CA VAL A 491 2.70 -29.57 22.89
C VAL A 491 3.89 -29.65 23.84
N SER A 492 4.79 -30.59 23.53
CA SER A 492 6.15 -30.77 24.06
C SER A 492 6.29 -31.27 25.52
N ALA A 493 6.40 -32.59 25.65
CA ALA A 493 7.46 -33.17 26.47
C ALA A 493 8.79 -33.08 25.71
#